data_AF-A0A441TN80-F1
#
_entry.id   AF-A0A441TN80-F1
#
_cell.length_a   1.000
_cell.length_b   1.000
_cell.length_c   1.000
_cell.angle_alpha   90.00
_cell.angle_beta   90.00
_cell.angle_gamma   90.00
#
_symmetry.space_group_name_H-M   'P 1'
#
loop_
_entity.id
_entity.type
_entity.pdbx_description
1 polymer ?
#
loop_
_entity_poly.entity_id
_entity_poly.type
_entity_poly.pdbx_seq_one_letter_code
_entity_poly.pdbx_strand_id
1 'polypeptide(L)' 'NRATQHYAVNDYGDQHRVVRRATVDGDVPIGVDGRRSITRVKAAKPAAKAA' A
#
# COMPACT_ATOMS: atom_id res chain seq x y z
N ASN A 1 -6.27 4.80 4.76
CA ASN A 1 -5.63 3.47 4.83
C ASN A 1 -5.81 2.72 6.14
N ARG A 2 -6.06 3.38 7.29
CA ARG A 2 -6.38 2.64 8.53
C ARG A 2 -7.81 2.08 8.55
N ALA A 3 -8.75 2.76 7.89
CA ALA A 3 -10.17 2.40 7.88
C ALA A 3 -10.82 2.47 6.48
N THR A 4 -10.00 2.52 5.43
CA THR A 4 -10.48 2.64 4.04
C THR A 4 -9.73 1.68 3.15
N GLN A 5 -10.42 1.17 2.13
CA GLN A 5 -9.84 0.48 1.00
C GLN A 5 -10.19 1.27 -0.26
N HIS A 6 -9.34 1.17 -1.28
CA HIS A 6 -9.52 1.91 -2.52
C HIS A 6 -9.21 1.00 -3.70
N TYR A 7 -9.92 1.20 -4.80
CA TYR A 7 -9.71 0.50 -6.06
C TYR A 7 -9.53 1.53 -7.17
N ALA A 8 -8.52 1.34 -8.01
CA ALA A 8 -8.34 2.13 -9.22
C ALA A 8 -9.15 1.44 -10.33
N VAL A 9 -10.28 2.05 -10.70
CA VAL A 9 -11.10 1.56 -11.81
C VAL A 9 -10.33 1.71 -13.11
N ASN A 10 -10.32 0.64 -13.92
CA ASN A 10 -9.66 0.57 -15.22
C ASN A 10 -10.69 0.63 -16.35
N ASP A 11 -11.45 1.74 -16.42
CA ASP A 11 -12.53 2.00 -17.38
C ASP A 11 -12.18 3.08 -18.42
N TYR A 12 -10.92 3.51 -18.45
CA TYR A 12 -10.46 4.63 -19.27
C TYR A 12 -10.01 4.25 -20.69
N GLY A 13 -10.01 2.94 -21.03
CA GLY A 13 -9.50 2.46 -22.32
C GLY A 13 -8.06 2.91 -22.56
N ASP A 14 -7.81 3.55 -23.70
CA ASP A 14 -6.49 4.06 -24.06
C ASP A 14 -6.21 5.49 -23.57
N GLN A 15 -7.13 6.09 -22.80
CA GLN A 15 -6.95 7.46 -22.31
C GLN A 15 -5.80 7.56 -21.30
N HIS A 16 -4.95 8.56 -21.49
CA HIS A 16 -3.78 8.77 -20.64
C HIS A 16 -4.17 9.24 -19.23
N ARG A 17 -3.76 8.49 -18.20
CA ARG A 17 -4.03 8.81 -16.79
C ARG A 17 -2.75 8.74 -15.95
N VAL A 18 -2.38 9.86 -15.33
CA VAL A 18 -1.18 9.97 -14.48
C VAL A 18 -1.55 10.46 -13.10
N VAL A 19 -0.99 9.82 -12.08
CA VAL A 19 -1.15 10.21 -10.67
C VAL A 19 0.21 10.25 -9.99
N ARG A 20 0.35 11.13 -9.00
CA ARG A 20 1.50 11.17 -8.10
C ARG A 20 1.02 10.93 -6.68
N ARG A 21 1.73 10.09 -5.93
CA ARG A 21 1.35 9.72 -4.55
C ARG A 21 2.53 9.94 -3.61
N ALA A 22 2.25 10.59 -2.50
CA ALA A 22 3.08 10.55 -1.30
C ALA A 22 2.36 9.69 -0.24
N THR A 23 3.12 8.91 0.51
CA THR A 23 2.63 8.12 1.65
C THR A 23 3.36 8.56 2.89
N VAL A 24 2.62 8.63 4.01
CA VAL A 24 3.17 8.98 5.32
C VAL A 24 3.34 7.70 6.13
N ASP A 25 4.40 7.64 6.94
CA ASP A 25 4.61 6.54 7.87
C ASP A 25 3.45 6.40 8.85
N GLY A 26 3.14 5.15 9.19
CA GLY A 26 2.08 4.81 10.13
C GLY A 26 2.58 3.91 11.24
N ASP A 27 1.76 3.80 12.29
CA ASP A 27 2.07 2.97 13.46
C ASP A 27 1.73 1.49 13.21
N VAL A 28 2.25 0.62 14.07
CA VAL A 28 1.91 -0.81 14.07
C VAL A 28 0.46 -1.02 14.55
N PRO A 29 -0.39 -1.76 13.80
CA PRO A 29 -1.77 -2.02 14.20
C PRO A 29 -1.88 -2.80 15.52
N ILE A 30 -2.94 -2.49 16.28
CA ILE A 30 -3.31 -3.11 17.55
C ILE A 30 -4.69 -3.78 17.39
N GLY A 31 -4.80 -5.06 17.76
CA GLY A 31 -6.06 -5.79 17.77
C GLY A 31 -7.00 -5.36 18.89
N VAL A 32 -8.25 -5.81 18.84
CA VAL A 32 -9.25 -5.52 19.89
C VAL A 32 -8.85 -6.04 21.28
N ASP A 33 -7.95 -7.02 21.32
CA ASP A 33 -7.38 -7.61 22.53
C ASP A 33 -6.04 -6.97 22.94
N GLY A 34 -5.65 -5.86 22.31
CA GLY A 34 -4.43 -5.12 22.63
C GLY A 34 -3.15 -5.70 22.01
N ARG A 35 -3.20 -6.83 21.30
CA ARG A 35 -1.99 -7.41 20.68
C ARG A 35 -1.54 -6.59 19.46
N ARG A 36 -0.24 -6.32 19.37
CA ARG A 36 0.38 -5.66 18.21
C ARG A 36 0.64 -6.67 17.09
N SER A 37 0.54 -6.21 15.84
CA SER A 37 0.94 -7.03 14.68
C SER A 37 2.45 -7.29 14.66
N ILE A 38 2.85 -8.46 14.15
CA ILE A 38 4.26 -8.86 13.99
C ILE A 38 4.54 -9.31 12.56
N THR A 39 5.70 -8.96 12.02
CA THR A 39 6.15 -9.42 10.71
C THR A 39 6.57 -10.88 10.77
N ARG A 40 5.91 -11.76 10.02
CA ARG A 40 6.23 -13.20 9.98
C ARG A 40 7.29 -13.56 8.93
N VAL A 41 7.26 -12.88 7.79
CA VAL A 41 8.20 -13.08 6.68
C VAL A 41 8.63 -11.71 6.17
N LYS A 42 9.94 -11.49 6.04
CA LYS A 42 10.47 -10.30 5.36
C LYS A 42 10.61 -10.62 3.88
N ALA A 43 9.74 -10.04 3.05
CA ALA A 43 9.94 -10.10 1.61
C ALA A 43 11.15 -9.22 1.22
N ALA A 44 12.00 -9.74 0.34
CA ALA A 44 13.06 -8.94 -0.25
C ALA A 44 12.45 -7.81 -1.10
N LYS A 45 12.98 -6.59 -0.97
CA LYS A 45 12.57 -5.48 -1.81
C LYS A 45 12.94 -5.82 -3.27
N PRO A 46 11.99 -5.79 -4.22
CA PRO A 46 12.33 -5.95 -5.63
C PRO A 46 13.33 -4.87 -6.02
N ALA A 47 14.40 -5.26 -6.73
CA ALA A 47 15.32 -4.29 -7.31
C ALA A 47 14.53 -3.36 -8.23
N ALA A 48 14.77 -2.05 -8.12
CA ALA A 48 14.17 -1.10 -9.04
C ALA A 48 14.60 -1.49 -10.47
N LYS A 49 13.65 -1.74 -11.37
CA LYS A 49 13.97 -1.87 -12.80
C LYS A 49 14.55 -0.53 -13.25
N ALA A 50 15.77 -0.55 -13.77
CA ALA A 50 16.32 0.57 -14.53
C ALA A 50 15.41 0.83 -15.74
N ALA A 51 15.16 2.10 -16.01
CA ALA A 51 14.38 2.57 -17.15
C ALA A 51 15.16 2.38 -18.46
#